data_AF-A8NPW8-F1
#
_entry.id   AF-A8NPW8-F1
#
_cell.length_a   1.000
_cell.length_b   1.000
_cell.length_c   1.000
_cell.angle_alpha   90.00
_cell.angle_beta   90.00
_cell.angle_gamma   90.00
#
_symmetry.space_group_name_H-M   'P 1'
#
loop_
_entity.id
_entity.type
_entity.pdbx_description
1 polymer ?
#
loop_
_entity_poly.entity_id
_entity_poly.type
_entity_poly.pdbx_seq_one_letter_code
_entity_poly.pdbx_strand_id
1 'polypeptide(L)'
;MPLSTVIVPYVTDNLNEKSRPFFQSDREKKFGKTMEELKTNLEERQMNWEKFKDGMGRIDGWFTKNDEEGLFKSDFIMGDQPVFADFVIGGLLAWIRNVWGEDSAEWNEMKGWHDGRWLRLVDQLRKYETVH
;
A
#
# COMPACT_ATOMS: atom_id res chain seq x y z
N MET A 1 -9.99 -1.66 7.17
CA MET A 1 -8.91 -0.95 6.42
C MET A 1 -9.39 -0.77 4.99
N PRO A 2 -9.56 0.45 4.48
CA PRO A 2 -10.12 0.67 3.14
C PRO A 2 -9.40 -0.10 2.03
N LEU A 3 -8.07 -0.17 2.05
CA LEU A 3 -7.29 -0.93 1.07
C LEU A 3 -7.62 -2.44 1.04
N SER A 4 -7.98 -3.06 2.18
CA SER A 4 -8.05 -4.52 2.26
C SER A 4 -9.14 -5.12 1.35
N THR A 5 -10.25 -4.42 1.15
CA THR A 5 -11.31 -4.89 0.24
C THR A 5 -10.95 -4.67 -1.23
N VAL A 6 -10.00 -3.78 -1.53
CA VAL A 6 -9.55 -3.44 -2.89
C VAL A 6 -8.49 -4.43 -3.37
N ILE A 7 -7.50 -4.74 -2.54
CA ILE A 7 -6.32 -5.51 -2.97
C ILE A 7 -6.41 -7.02 -2.70
N VAL A 8 -7.10 -7.45 -1.64
CA VAL A 8 -7.12 -8.87 -1.22
C VAL A 8 -7.62 -9.83 -2.30
N PRO A 9 -8.61 -9.49 -3.15
CA PRO A 9 -9.01 -10.38 -4.23
C PRO A 9 -7.93 -10.65 -5.28
N TYR A 10 -6.88 -9.82 -5.37
CA TYR A 10 -5.74 -10.00 -6.26
C TYR A 10 -4.60 -10.78 -5.60
N VAL A 11 -4.58 -10.86 -4.27
CA VAL A 11 -3.60 -11.67 -3.54
C VAL A 11 -3.77 -13.14 -3.90
N THR A 12 -5.01 -13.62 -4.06
CA THR A 12 -5.28 -15.02 -4.41
C THR A 12 -4.63 -15.44 -5.73
N ASP A 13 -4.47 -14.50 -6.66
CA ASP A 13 -3.89 -14.75 -7.98
C ASP A 13 -2.38 -15.02 -7.87
N ASN A 14 -1.74 -14.52 -6.82
CA ASN A 14 -0.32 -14.67 -6.52
C ASN A 14 -0.01 -15.85 -5.56
N LEU A 15 -1.02 -16.51 -5.01
CA LEU A 15 -0.84 -17.64 -4.09
C LEU A 15 -0.66 -18.97 -4.84
N ASN A 16 0.16 -19.84 -4.26
CA ASN A 16 0.25 -21.24 -4.68
C ASN A 16 -1.09 -21.98 -4.50
N GLU A 17 -1.25 -23.09 -5.20
CA GLU A 17 -2.49 -23.87 -5.24
C GLU A 17 -2.95 -24.38 -3.86
N LYS A 18 -2.01 -24.63 -2.93
CA LYS A 18 -2.32 -25.15 -1.59
C LYS A 18 -2.83 -24.07 -0.65
N SER A 19 -2.26 -22.87 -0.74
CA SER A 19 -2.61 -21.74 0.13
C SER A 19 -3.86 -21.00 -0.33
N ARG A 20 -4.13 -20.98 -1.64
CA ARG A 20 -5.24 -20.22 -2.23
C ARG A 20 -6.62 -20.57 -1.64
N PRO A 21 -7.05 -21.85 -1.51
CA PRO A 21 -8.38 -22.18 -1.01
C PRO A 21 -8.59 -21.76 0.45
N PHE A 22 -7.57 -21.98 1.29
CA PHE A 22 -7.61 -21.56 2.69
C PHE A 22 -7.71 -20.04 2.81
N PHE A 23 -6.84 -19.31 2.09
CA PHE A 23 -6.82 -17.85 2.13
C PHE A 23 -8.16 -17.28 1.65
N GLN A 24 -8.66 -17.76 0.51
CA GLN A 24 -9.93 -17.32 -0.05
C GLN A 24 -11.08 -17.51 0.96
N SER A 25 -11.27 -18.72 1.48
CA SER A 25 -12.38 -19.01 2.40
C SER A 25 -12.32 -18.16 3.67
N ASP A 26 -11.13 -17.97 4.26
CA ASP A 26 -10.97 -17.16 5.46
C ASP A 26 -11.27 -15.67 5.19
N ARG A 27 -10.83 -15.14 4.05
CA ARG A 27 -11.06 -13.73 3.69
C ARG A 27 -12.52 -13.47 3.30
N GLU A 28 -13.16 -14.37 2.56
CA GLU A 28 -14.58 -14.26 2.24
C GLU A 28 -15.45 -14.28 3.50
N LYS A 29 -15.15 -15.16 4.46
CA LYS A 29 -15.81 -15.17 5.78
C LYS A 29 -15.59 -13.85 6.53
N LYS A 30 -14.38 -13.33 6.51
CA LYS A 30 -14.04 -12.07 7.19
C LYS A 30 -14.74 -10.85 6.58
N PHE A 31 -14.91 -10.83 5.27
CA PHE A 31 -15.54 -9.71 4.56
C PHE A 31 -17.06 -9.87 4.38
N GLY A 32 -17.59 -11.08 4.55
CA GLY A 32 -19.00 -11.39 4.27
C GLY A 32 -19.36 -11.27 2.79
N LYS A 33 -18.36 -11.32 1.90
CA LYS A 33 -18.46 -11.17 0.44
C LYS A 33 -17.50 -12.14 -0.23
N THR A 34 -17.89 -12.65 -1.39
CA THR A 34 -17.02 -13.44 -2.26
C THR A 34 -15.90 -12.58 -2.84
N MET A 35 -14.80 -13.21 -3.26
CA MET A 35 -13.72 -12.47 -3.95
C MET A 35 -14.20 -11.80 -5.23
N GLU A 36 -15.14 -12.42 -5.95
CA GLU A 36 -15.71 -11.86 -7.17
C GLU A 36 -16.60 -10.65 -6.90
N GLU A 37 -17.42 -10.66 -5.86
CA GLU A 37 -18.19 -9.48 -5.44
C GLU A 37 -17.26 -8.32 -5.07
N LEU A 38 -16.17 -8.60 -4.36
CA LEU A 38 -15.16 -7.60 -4.03
C LEU A 38 -14.46 -7.05 -5.28
N LYS A 39 -14.23 -7.87 -6.32
CA LYS A 39 -13.65 -7.43 -7.60
C LYS A 39 -14.63 -6.60 -8.42
N THR A 40 -15.90 -6.98 -8.47
CA THR A 40 -16.90 -6.44 -9.40
C THR A 40 -17.67 -5.23 -8.86
N ASN A 41 -17.70 -5.03 -7.54
CA ASN A 41 -18.30 -3.82 -6.96
C ASN A 41 -17.38 -2.59 -7.12
N LEU A 42 -17.35 -2.03 -8.33
CA LEU A 42 -16.45 -0.92 -8.69
C LEU A 42 -16.68 0.35 -7.86
N GLU A 43 -17.94 0.64 -7.47
CA GLU A 43 -18.27 1.82 -6.66
C GLU A 43 -17.65 1.72 -5.26
N GLU A 44 -17.85 0.58 -4.58
CA GLU A 44 -17.26 0.35 -3.26
C GLU A 44 -15.73 0.30 -3.33
N ARG A 45 -15.17 -0.26 -4.40
CA ARG A 45 -13.72 -0.26 -4.63
C ARG A 45 -13.18 1.14 -4.77
N GLN A 46 -13.78 1.97 -5.64
CA GLN A 46 -13.35 3.35 -5.83
C GLN A 46 -13.47 4.14 -4.53
N MET A 47 -14.60 4.03 -3.83
CA MET A 47 -14.80 4.69 -2.53
C MET A 47 -13.71 4.30 -1.53
N ASN A 48 -13.37 3.01 -1.44
CA ASN A 48 -12.34 2.53 -0.52
C ASN A 48 -10.93 2.92 -0.98
N TRP A 49 -10.70 3.05 -2.28
CA TRP A 49 -9.44 3.54 -2.85
C TRP A 49 -9.20 5.00 -2.51
N GLU A 50 -10.20 5.87 -2.70
CA GLU A 50 -10.11 7.29 -2.30
C GLU A 50 -9.91 7.44 -0.78
N LYS A 51 -10.64 6.66 0.04
CA LYS A 51 -10.41 6.64 1.50
C LYS A 51 -9.00 6.21 1.87
N PHE A 52 -8.40 5.29 1.10
CA PHE A 52 -7.02 4.88 1.31
C PHE A 52 -6.05 6.00 0.94
N LYS A 53 -6.26 6.64 -0.21
CA LYS A 53 -5.50 7.82 -0.65
C LYS A 53 -5.54 8.95 0.38
N ASP A 54 -6.72 9.31 0.88
CA ASP A 54 -6.90 10.29 1.95
C ASP A 54 -6.15 9.90 3.24
N GLY A 55 -6.21 8.61 3.60
CA GLY A 55 -5.48 8.07 4.75
C GLY A 55 -3.97 8.20 4.59
N MET A 56 -3.45 7.88 3.40
CA MET A 56 -2.06 8.10 3.05
C MET A 56 -1.72 9.60 3.12
N GLY A 57 -2.57 10.51 2.63
CA GLY A 57 -2.34 11.95 2.73
C GLY A 57 -2.25 12.49 4.17
N ARG A 58 -2.95 11.86 5.11
CA ARG A 58 -2.79 12.18 6.54
C ARG A 58 -1.45 11.72 7.09
N ILE A 59 -0.97 10.55 6.64
CA ILE A 59 0.35 10.03 6.98
C ILE A 59 1.43 10.94 6.39
N ASP A 60 1.25 11.38 5.13
CA ASP A 60 2.12 12.34 4.47
C ASP A 60 2.29 13.61 5.32
N GLY A 61 1.20 14.13 5.88
CA GLY A 61 1.24 15.27 6.80
C GLY A 61 2.05 15.06 8.09
N TRP A 62 2.42 13.83 8.46
CA TRP A 62 3.32 13.59 9.59
C TRP A 62 4.79 13.79 9.21
N PHE A 63 5.14 13.50 7.96
CA PHE A 63 6.49 13.71 7.42
C PHE A 63 6.73 15.20 7.16
N THR A 64 5.71 15.97 6.74
CA THR A 64 5.87 17.43 6.48
C THR A 64 6.06 18.27 7.73
N LYS A 65 5.63 17.82 8.92
CA LYS A 65 5.86 18.56 10.16
C LYS A 65 7.35 18.77 10.46
N ASN A 66 8.20 17.86 9.98
CA ASN A 66 9.65 18.02 10.08
C ASN A 66 10.20 18.95 8.99
N ASP A 67 9.54 19.03 7.83
CA ASP A 67 9.92 19.90 6.72
C ASP A 67 9.63 21.39 7.03
N GLU A 68 8.52 21.69 7.71
CA GLU A 68 8.07 23.05 8.05
C GLU A 68 9.04 23.81 8.99
N GLU A 69 9.82 23.10 9.81
CA GLU A 69 10.86 23.71 10.66
C GLU A 69 12.14 24.05 9.88
N GLY A 70 12.21 23.73 8.58
CA GLY A 70 13.34 24.08 7.71
C GLY A 70 14.65 23.35 8.05
N LEU A 71 14.57 22.31 8.89
CA LEU A 71 15.74 21.63 9.43
C LEU A 71 16.27 20.56 8.46
N PHE A 72 15.39 19.72 7.88
CA PHE A 72 15.77 18.70 6.89
C PHE A 72 14.59 18.34 6.00
N LYS A 73 14.75 18.43 4.67
CA LYS A 73 13.83 17.75 3.74
C LYS A 73 14.17 16.28 3.75
N SER A 74 13.34 15.45 4.38
CA SER A 74 13.57 14.01 4.45
C SER A 74 12.42 13.19 3.89
N ASP A 75 12.78 12.08 3.25
CA ASP A 75 11.84 11.05 2.82
C ASP A 75 11.44 10.10 3.97
N PHE A 76 12.09 10.17 5.15
CA PHE A 76 11.76 9.37 6.33
C PHE A 76 11.06 10.16 7.43
N ILE A 77 10.26 9.46 8.24
CA ILE A 77 9.36 10.06 9.23
C ILE A 77 10.09 10.74 10.40
N MET A 78 11.34 10.35 10.69
CA MET A 78 12.16 10.92 11.76
C MET A 78 13.40 11.68 11.26
N GLY A 79 13.50 11.96 9.96
CA GLY A 79 14.63 12.70 9.40
C GLY A 79 15.63 11.80 8.70
N ASP A 80 16.89 11.78 9.10
CA ASP A 80 18.00 11.31 8.27
C ASP A 80 18.05 9.80 8.00
N GLN A 81 17.57 8.98 8.94
CA GLN A 81 17.58 7.52 8.84
C GLN A 81 16.17 6.92 8.91
N PRO A 82 15.93 5.78 8.24
CA PRO A 82 14.67 5.07 8.38
C PRO A 82 14.55 4.49 9.79
N VAL A 83 13.38 4.66 10.39
CA VAL A 83 12.98 4.00 11.62
C VAL A 83 11.92 2.93 11.33
N PHE A 84 11.54 2.15 12.34
CA PHE A 84 10.58 1.06 12.18
C PHE A 84 9.27 1.49 11.48
N ALA A 85 8.76 2.69 11.76
CA ALA A 85 7.56 3.21 11.13
C ALA A 85 7.70 3.38 9.61
N ASP A 86 8.88 3.79 9.12
CA ASP A 86 9.15 3.86 7.67
C ASP A 86 9.06 2.49 7.02
N PHE A 87 9.55 1.44 7.70
CA PHE A 87 9.45 0.06 7.21
C PHE A 87 8.04 -0.51 7.25
N VAL A 88 7.18 -0.07 8.18
CA VAL A 88 5.76 -0.45 8.18
C VAL A 88 5.06 0.10 6.95
N ILE A 89 5.31 1.38 6.62
CA ILE A 89 4.72 2.02 5.43
C ILE A 89 5.36 1.47 4.15
N GLY A 90 6.69 1.34 4.12
CA GLY A 90 7.43 0.77 3.00
C GLY A 90 7.02 -0.67 2.71
N GLY A 91 6.84 -1.50 3.74
CA GLY A 91 6.36 -2.88 3.59
C GLY A 91 4.94 -2.95 3.04
N LEU A 92 4.04 -2.04 3.44
CA LEU A 92 2.71 -1.90 2.85
C LEU A 92 2.80 -1.55 1.36
N LEU A 93 3.64 -0.58 0.99
CA LEU A 93 3.83 -0.16 -0.40
C LEU A 93 4.47 -1.25 -1.26
N ALA A 94 5.47 -1.95 -0.74
CA ALA A 94 6.09 -3.10 -1.39
C ALA A 94 5.09 -4.25 -1.59
N TRP A 95 4.22 -4.51 -0.61
CA TRP A 95 3.14 -5.50 -0.76
C TRP A 95 2.16 -5.10 -1.87
N ILE A 96 1.74 -3.84 -1.93
CA ILE A 96 0.86 -3.34 -2.99
C ILE A 96 1.50 -3.54 -4.37
N ARG A 97 2.75 -3.09 -4.51
CA ARG A 97 3.56 -3.22 -5.73
C ARG A 97 3.72 -4.67 -6.16
N ASN A 98 3.95 -5.59 -5.22
CA ASN A 98 4.16 -7.00 -5.54
C ASN A 98 2.86 -7.73 -5.91
N VAL A 99 1.71 -7.34 -5.34
CA VAL A 99 0.42 -7.98 -5.65
C VAL A 99 -0.10 -7.57 -7.02
N TRP A 100 -0.05 -6.27 -7.35
CA TRP A 100 -0.56 -5.76 -8.63
C TRP A 100 0.50 -5.70 -9.74
N GLY A 101 1.78 -5.67 -9.38
CA GLY A 101 2.90 -5.49 -10.30
C GLY A 101 3.31 -4.02 -10.48
N GLU A 102 4.57 -3.80 -10.85
CA GLU A 102 5.15 -2.45 -11.02
C GLU A 102 4.53 -1.67 -12.21
N ASP A 103 3.92 -2.36 -13.17
CA ASP A 103 3.30 -1.74 -14.34
C ASP A 103 1.78 -1.54 -14.18
N SER A 104 1.20 -1.91 -13.02
CA SER A 104 -0.23 -1.76 -12.78
C SER A 104 -0.70 -0.30 -12.78
N ALA A 105 -1.95 -0.07 -13.18
CA ALA A 105 -2.53 1.27 -13.18
C ALA A 105 -2.59 1.84 -11.76
N GLU A 106 -2.93 1.01 -10.79
CA GLU A 106 -3.01 1.35 -9.37
C GLU A 106 -1.65 1.79 -8.82
N TRP A 107 -0.58 1.04 -9.09
CA TRP A 107 0.77 1.43 -8.66
C TRP A 107 1.24 2.70 -9.37
N ASN A 108 0.97 2.82 -10.67
CA ASN A 108 1.28 4.02 -11.45
C ASN A 108 0.58 5.27 -10.88
N GLU A 109 -0.68 5.15 -10.46
CA GLU A 109 -1.39 6.24 -9.80
C GLU A 109 -0.73 6.60 -8.45
N MET A 110 -0.45 5.60 -7.62
CA MET A 110 0.15 5.81 -6.30
C MET A 110 1.51 6.52 -6.35
N LYS A 111 2.31 6.27 -7.40
CA LYS A 111 3.59 6.98 -7.61
C LYS A 111 3.43 8.49 -7.72
N GLY A 112 2.27 8.98 -8.16
CA GLY A 112 1.96 10.41 -8.26
C GLY A 112 1.30 11.01 -7.00
N TRP A 113 0.97 10.21 -6.00
CA TRP A 113 0.26 10.69 -4.82
C TRP A 113 1.14 11.55 -3.91
N HIS A 114 0.55 12.62 -3.36
CA HIS A 114 1.17 13.55 -2.40
C HIS A 114 2.56 14.00 -2.84
N ASP A 115 2.62 14.60 -4.04
CA ASP A 115 3.86 15.06 -4.66
C ASP A 115 4.93 13.96 -4.80
N GLY A 116 4.49 12.72 -5.05
CA GLY A 116 5.36 11.57 -5.22
C GLY A 116 6.05 11.06 -3.95
N ARG A 117 5.54 11.39 -2.75
CA ARG A 117 6.17 10.99 -1.47
C ARG A 117 6.38 9.49 -1.35
N TRP A 118 5.39 8.70 -1.72
CA TRP A 118 5.47 7.23 -1.54
C TRP A 118 6.50 6.59 -2.46
N LEU A 119 6.67 7.12 -3.67
CA LEU A 119 7.71 6.65 -4.58
C LEU A 119 9.09 6.93 -4.00
N ARG A 120 9.33 8.15 -3.50
CA ARG A 120 10.61 8.49 -2.87
C ARG A 120 10.91 7.61 -1.66
N LEU A 121 9.95 7.42 -0.76
CA LEU A 121 10.12 6.53 0.40
C LEU A 121 10.48 5.10 -0.04
N VAL A 122 9.78 4.57 -1.03
CA VAL A 122 10.05 3.23 -1.58
C VAL A 122 11.45 3.13 -2.18
N ASP A 123 11.86 4.12 -2.97
CA ASP A 123 13.18 4.13 -3.58
C ASP A 123 14.31 4.16 -2.54
N GLN A 124 14.13 4.91 -1.44
CA GLN A 124 15.07 4.90 -0.31
C GLN A 124 15.15 3.52 0.39
N LEU A 125 14.04 2.79 0.42
CA LEU A 125 13.93 1.49 1.10
C LEU A 125 14.27 0.29 0.21
N ARG A 126 14.32 0.44 -1.13
CA ARG A 126 14.62 -0.65 -2.09
C ARG A 126 15.87 -1.46 -1.74
N LYS A 127 16.91 -0.82 -1.18
CA LYS A 127 18.15 -1.49 -0.76
C LYS A 127 17.96 -2.54 0.35
N TYR A 128 16.82 -2.54 1.03
CA TYR A 128 16.45 -3.49 2.08
C TYR A 128 15.52 -4.60 1.59
N GLU A 129 15.16 -4.63 0.30
CA GLU A 129 14.15 -5.56 -0.25
C GLU A 129 14.75 -6.86 -0.82
N THR A 130 16.01 -7.18 -0.50
CA THR A 130 16.66 -8.40 -0.98
C THR A 130 15.91 -9.66 -0.54
N VAL A 131 15.57 -10.53 -1.49
CA VAL A 131 14.98 -11.86 -1.27
C VAL A 131 16.02 -12.91 -1.62
N HIS A 132 16.19 -13.91 -0.75
CA HIS A 132 17.17 -15.00 -0.88
C HIS A 132 16.51 -16.32 -1.27
#